data_AF-A0A7X8LXQ2-F1
#
_entry.id   AF-A0A7X8LXQ2-F1
#
_cell.length_a   1.000
_cell.length_b   1.000
_cell.length_c   1.000
_cell.angle_alpha   90.00
_cell.angle_beta   90.00
_cell.angle_gamma   90.00
#
_symmetry.space_group_name_H-M   'P 1'
#
loop_
_entity.id
_entity.type
_entity.pdbx_description
1 polymer ?
#
loop_
_entity_poly.entity_id
_entity_poly.type
_entity_poly.pdbx_seq_one_letter_code
_entity_poly.pdbx_strand_id
1 'polypeptide(L)'
;VCEITGLEPGAVHNWIKRGYVNPPTGRKYSKSQVGRIILINMLRDTLALEKIAKILSHANGNLLDRADDIMDDSDIYSCLCDILIPAEKNEVIDIKELFKRTEAYLTDFKEPFPGAKERLELVLKIIICAWESAYFKKYADYLTEKIQM
;
A
#
# COMPACT_ATOMS: atom_id res chain seq x y z
N VAL A 1 5.19 -7.55 14.34
CA VAL A 1 5.25 -7.18 12.90
C VAL A 1 5.51 -8.40 12.05
N CYS A 2 6.64 -9.10 12.19
CA CYS A 2 6.94 -10.32 11.42
C CYS A 2 5.82 -11.37 11.47
N GLU A 3 5.26 -11.64 12.65
CA GLU A 3 4.11 -12.57 12.83
C GLU A 3 2.85 -12.13 12.07
N ILE A 4 2.62 -10.81 11.94
CA ILE A 4 1.43 -10.24 11.30
C ILE A 4 1.61 -10.21 9.78
N THR A 5 2.83 -9.88 9.31
CA THR A 5 3.11 -9.65 7.90
C THR A 5 3.73 -10.85 7.18
N GLY A 6 4.08 -11.91 7.92
CA GLY A 6 4.84 -13.06 7.40
C GLY A 6 6.25 -12.71 6.92
N LEU A 7 6.78 -11.55 7.32
CA LEU A 7 8.08 -11.05 6.86
C LEU A 7 9.22 -11.59 7.71
N GLU A 8 10.29 -12.01 7.05
CA GLU A 8 11.58 -12.22 7.69
C GLU A 8 12.10 -10.92 8.34
N PRO A 9 12.65 -10.97 9.58
CA PRO A 9 13.15 -9.79 10.28
C PRO A 9 14.17 -8.97 9.46
N GLY A 10 14.99 -9.66 8.64
CA GLY A 10 15.98 -9.02 7.78
C GLY A 10 15.39 -8.11 6.71
N ALA A 11 14.17 -8.38 6.23
CA ALA A 11 13.51 -7.57 5.21
C ALA A 11 13.15 -6.18 5.75
N VAL A 12 12.50 -6.12 6.91
CA VAL A 12 12.14 -4.84 7.55
C VAL A 12 13.40 -4.06 7.93
N HIS A 13 14.44 -4.73 8.42
CA HIS A 13 15.72 -4.09 8.71
C HIS A 13 16.39 -3.47 7.48
N ASN A 14 16.30 -4.14 6.32
CA ASN A 14 16.78 -3.57 5.06
C ASN A 14 16.03 -2.29 4.68
N TRP A 15 14.71 -2.24 4.87
CA TRP A 15 13.90 -1.06 4.57
C TRP A 15 14.21 0.12 5.51
N ILE A 16 14.49 -0.17 6.79
CA ILE A 16 14.96 0.83 7.75
C ILE A 16 16.32 1.40 7.31
N LYS A 17 17.29 0.53 6.99
CA LYS A 17 18.62 0.97 6.50
C LYS A 17 18.55 1.83 5.25
N ARG A 18 17.57 1.58 4.38
CA ARG A 18 17.33 2.33 3.14
C ARG A 18 16.55 3.63 3.35
N GLY A 19 16.08 3.90 4.57
CA GLY A 19 15.33 5.11 4.89
C GLY A 19 13.87 5.10 4.44
N TYR A 20 13.26 3.93 4.26
CA TYR A 20 11.86 3.83 3.82
C TYR A 20 10.88 3.70 4.99
N VAL A 21 11.37 3.21 6.13
CA VAL A 21 10.59 3.04 7.35
C VAL A 21 11.41 3.52 8.53
N ASN A 22 10.81 4.31 9.42
CA ASN A 22 11.45 4.71 10.66
C ASN A 22 11.79 3.47 11.53
N PRO A 23 12.89 3.48 12.31
CA PRO A 23 13.17 2.41 13.25
C PRO A 23 12.10 2.32 14.35
N PRO A 24 11.88 1.14 14.94
CA PRO A 24 10.91 1.00 16.03
C PRO A 24 11.35 1.80 17.26
N THR A 25 10.39 2.37 18.00
CA THR A 25 10.65 3.04 19.27
C THR A 25 10.45 2.05 20.42
N GLY A 26 11.47 1.85 21.26
CA GLY A 26 11.39 0.87 22.36
C GLY A 26 11.09 -0.55 21.89
N ARG A 27 11.62 -0.95 20.71
CA ARG A 27 11.37 -2.24 20.03
C ARG A 27 9.93 -2.46 19.57
N LYS A 28 9.09 -1.43 19.57
CA LYS A 28 7.71 -1.49 19.09
C LYS A 28 7.55 -0.58 17.88
N TYR A 29 6.79 -1.06 16.90
CA TYR A 29 6.36 -0.28 15.75
C TYR A 29 5.02 0.39 16.07
N SER A 30 4.87 1.66 15.69
CA SER A 30 3.60 2.39 15.76
C SER A 30 2.61 1.88 14.70
N LYS A 31 1.32 2.21 14.84
CA LYS A 31 0.28 1.89 13.84
C LYS A 31 0.69 2.36 12.43
N SER A 32 1.20 3.59 12.35
CA SER A 32 1.69 4.20 11.11
C SER A 32 2.84 3.41 10.49
N GLN A 33 3.86 3.03 11.30
CA GLN A 33 4.97 2.20 10.82
C GLN A 33 4.51 0.83 10.33
N VAL A 34 3.55 0.20 11.03
CA VAL A 34 2.96 -1.07 10.60
C VAL A 34 2.22 -0.90 9.28
N GLY A 35 1.42 0.16 9.13
CA GLY A 35 0.76 0.50 7.87
C GLY A 35 1.74 0.58 6.71
N ARG A 36 2.84 1.33 6.88
CA ARG A 36 3.87 1.43 5.85
C ARG A 36 4.54 0.10 5.51
N ILE A 37 4.87 -0.71 6.52
CA ILE A 37 5.46 -2.04 6.32
C ILE A 37 4.51 -2.94 5.53
N ILE A 38 3.21 -2.89 5.83
CA ILE A 38 2.19 -3.64 5.07
C ILE A 38 2.11 -3.14 3.64
N LEU A 39 2.08 -1.83 3.40
CA LEU A 39 2.04 -1.24 2.05
C LEU A 39 3.28 -1.65 1.23
N ILE A 40 4.49 -1.57 1.81
CA ILE A 40 5.71 -2.02 1.13
C ILE A 40 5.63 -3.52 0.81
N ASN A 41 5.18 -4.33 1.76
CA ASN A 41 5.06 -5.77 1.57
C ASN A 41 4.01 -6.14 0.52
N MET A 42 2.92 -5.39 0.45
CA MET A 42 1.86 -5.58 -0.53
C MET A 42 2.35 -5.33 -1.96
N LEU A 43 3.21 -4.33 -2.14
CA LEU A 43 3.62 -3.83 -3.45
C LEU A 43 4.89 -4.50 -4.00
N ARG A 44 5.73 -5.08 -3.13
CA ARG A 44 7.06 -5.60 -3.52
C ARG A 44 7.03 -6.78 -4.49
N ASP A 45 5.89 -7.47 -4.62
CA ASP A 45 5.74 -8.59 -5.55
C ASP A 45 5.60 -8.13 -7.01
N THR A 46 5.23 -6.86 -7.21
CA THR A 46 4.95 -6.26 -8.53
C THR A 46 5.80 -5.03 -8.84
N LEU A 47 6.34 -4.36 -7.82
CA LEU A 47 7.13 -3.13 -7.97
C LEU A 47 8.48 -3.23 -7.25
N ALA A 48 9.51 -2.61 -7.86
CA ALA A 48 10.79 -2.42 -7.21
C ALA A 48 10.67 -1.48 -5.99
N LEU A 49 11.47 -1.73 -4.95
CA LEU A 49 11.40 -1.00 -3.68
C LEU A 49 11.61 0.52 -3.85
N GLU A 50 12.47 0.94 -4.77
CA GLU A 50 12.71 2.36 -5.10
C GLU A 50 11.45 3.01 -5.68
N LYS A 51 10.68 2.27 -6.48
CA LYS A 51 9.43 2.76 -7.07
C LYS A 51 8.33 2.83 -6.02
N ILE A 52 8.27 1.86 -5.10
CA ILE A 52 7.38 1.89 -3.93
C ILE A 52 7.67 3.12 -3.06
N ALA A 53 8.95 3.35 -2.73
CA ALA A 53 9.35 4.53 -1.96
C ALA A 53 8.93 5.82 -2.67
N LYS A 54 9.10 5.92 -4.00
CA LYS A 54 8.63 7.08 -4.78
C LYS A 54 7.11 7.27 -4.71
N ILE A 55 6.33 6.19 -4.76
CA ILE A 55 4.86 6.24 -4.66
C ILE A 55 4.46 6.76 -3.28
N LEU A 56 5.01 6.17 -2.21
CA LEU A 56 4.70 6.58 -0.84
C LEU A 56 5.14 8.03 -0.56
N SER A 57 6.33 8.42 -1.04
CA SER A 57 6.80 9.82 -0.95
C SER A 57 5.96 10.80 -1.77
N HIS A 58 5.21 10.34 -2.78
CA HIS A 58 4.33 11.24 -3.51
C HIS A 58 3.11 11.65 -2.66
N ALA A 59 2.64 10.76 -1.79
CA ALA A 59 1.61 11.06 -0.79
C ALA A 59 2.20 11.75 0.45
N ASN A 60 3.32 11.25 0.98
CA ASN A 60 3.78 11.57 2.33
C ASN A 60 5.17 12.20 2.36
N GLY A 61 5.63 12.76 1.24
CA GLY A 61 6.89 13.48 1.15
C GLY A 61 8.08 12.71 1.70
N ASN A 62 8.74 13.24 2.74
CA ASN A 62 9.87 12.57 3.37
C ASN A 62 9.40 11.39 4.22
N LEU A 63 9.71 10.16 3.81
CA LEU A 63 9.33 8.94 4.53
C LEU A 63 9.89 8.84 5.97
N LEU A 64 10.93 9.60 6.33
CA LEU A 64 11.43 9.57 7.71
C LEU A 64 10.87 10.68 8.58
N ASP A 65 10.18 11.65 7.97
CA ASP A 65 9.43 12.71 8.64
C ASP A 65 7.93 12.45 8.45
N ARG A 66 7.09 13.13 9.22
CA ARG A 66 5.64 13.07 9.11
C ARG A 66 5.01 14.45 8.94
N ALA A 67 5.81 15.51 8.99
CA ALA A 67 5.33 16.88 8.92
C ALA A 67 4.65 17.22 7.58
N ASP A 68 4.97 16.46 6.52
CA ASP A 68 4.45 16.61 5.16
C ASP A 68 3.56 15.46 4.70
N ASP A 69 3.10 14.60 5.63
CA ASP A 69 2.12 13.55 5.34
C ASP A 69 0.80 14.16 4.83
N ILE A 70 0.30 13.69 3.67
CA ILE A 70 -1.08 13.97 3.24
C ILE A 70 -2.06 13.07 4.02
N MET A 71 -1.69 11.82 4.26
CA MET A 71 -2.51 10.83 4.98
C MET A 71 -1.60 9.80 5.67
N ASP A 72 -1.86 9.49 6.94
CA ASP A 72 -1.11 8.47 7.68
C ASP A 72 -1.13 7.13 6.92
N ASP A 73 0.00 6.42 6.84
CA ASP A 73 0.08 5.17 6.08
C ASP A 73 -0.90 4.09 6.57
N SER A 74 -1.25 4.11 7.86
CA SER A 74 -2.26 3.19 8.39
C SER A 74 -3.66 3.53 7.89
N ASP A 75 -3.94 4.80 7.63
CA ASP A 75 -5.21 5.26 7.07
C ASP A 75 -5.25 5.07 5.55
N ILE A 76 -4.11 5.19 4.86
CA ILE A 76 -3.96 4.74 3.45
C ILE A 76 -4.27 3.25 3.36
N TYR A 77 -3.70 2.44 4.25
CA TYR A 77 -3.99 1.00 4.29
C TYR A 77 -5.47 0.71 4.57
N SER A 78 -6.08 1.41 5.54
CA SER A 78 -7.52 1.27 5.83
C SER A 78 -8.39 1.65 4.62
N CYS A 79 -8.07 2.76 3.94
CA CYS A 79 -8.76 3.18 2.71
C CYS A 79 -8.71 2.09 1.63
N LEU A 80 -7.55 1.47 1.42
CA LEU A 80 -7.40 0.38 0.46
C LEU A 80 -8.25 -0.84 0.85
N CYS A 81 -8.31 -1.21 2.13
CA CYS A 81 -9.18 -2.28 2.60
C CYS A 81 -10.66 -1.99 2.31
N ASP A 82 -11.11 -0.76 2.57
CA ASP A 82 -12.50 -0.35 2.31
C ASP A 82 -12.87 -0.36 0.82
N ILE A 83 -11.88 -0.15 -0.06
CA ILE A 83 -12.06 -0.19 -1.52
C ILE A 83 -12.01 -1.62 -2.06
N LEU A 84 -10.98 -2.39 -1.67
CA LEU A 84 -10.63 -3.69 -2.28
C LEU A 84 -11.47 -4.86 -1.73
N ILE A 85 -11.70 -4.93 -0.41
CA ILE A 85 -12.41 -6.08 0.20
C ILE A 85 -13.83 -6.23 -0.35
N PRO A 86 -14.63 -5.15 -0.52
CA PRO A 86 -15.95 -5.29 -1.13
C PRO A 86 -15.89 -5.63 -2.62
N ALA A 87 -14.79 -5.32 -3.31
CA ALA A 87 -14.63 -5.65 -4.73
C ALA A 87 -14.32 -7.14 -4.94
N GLU A 88 -13.49 -7.74 -4.09
CA GLU A 88 -13.19 -9.17 -4.13
C GLU A 88 -14.44 -10.05 -3.97
N LYS A 89 -15.44 -9.59 -3.22
CA LYS A 89 -16.71 -10.31 -3.03
C LYS A 89 -17.60 -10.38 -4.27
N ASN A 90 -17.37 -9.52 -5.27
CA ASN A 90 -18.24 -9.40 -6.45
C ASN A 90 -17.79 -10.23 -7.66
N GLU A 91 -16.82 -11.14 -7.48
CA GLU A 91 -16.23 -12.09 -8.46
C GLU A 91 -15.55 -11.45 -9.70
N VAL A 92 -15.97 -10.27 -10.15
CA VAL A 92 -15.37 -9.50 -11.23
C VAL A 92 -15.01 -8.11 -10.72
N ILE A 93 -13.71 -7.81 -10.76
CA ILE A 93 -13.17 -6.51 -10.36
C ILE A 93 -12.89 -5.69 -11.63
N ASP A 94 -13.73 -4.69 -11.89
CA ASP A 94 -13.44 -3.67 -12.91
C ASP A 94 -12.56 -2.57 -12.28
N ILE A 95 -11.38 -2.35 -12.85
CA ILE A 95 -10.46 -1.29 -12.41
C ILE A 95 -11.13 0.09 -12.44
N LYS A 96 -12.05 0.35 -13.38
CA LYS A 96 -12.79 1.61 -13.46
C LYS A 96 -13.75 1.77 -12.29
N GLU A 97 -14.34 0.69 -11.81
CA GLU A 97 -15.20 0.70 -10.63
C GLU A 97 -14.38 0.94 -9.36
N LEU A 98 -13.20 0.34 -9.24
CA LEU A 98 -12.27 0.63 -8.13
C LEU A 98 -11.84 2.11 -8.12
N PHE A 99 -11.60 2.70 -9.30
CA PHE A 99 -11.27 4.12 -9.41
C PHE A 99 -12.43 5.02 -8.99
N LYS A 100 -13.67 4.71 -9.40
CA LYS A 100 -14.87 5.42 -8.94
C LYS A 100 -15.05 5.32 -7.43
N ARG A 101 -14.80 4.15 -6.83
CA ARG A 101 -14.84 3.97 -5.37
C ARG A 101 -13.77 4.80 -4.66
N THR A 102 -12.59 4.90 -5.26
CA THR A 102 -11.51 5.75 -4.74
C THR A 102 -11.93 7.23 -4.76
N GLU A 103 -12.49 7.70 -5.88
CA GLU A 103 -13.02 9.06 -6.01
C GLU A 103 -14.16 9.34 -5.01
N ALA A 104 -15.07 8.38 -4.84
CA ALA A 104 -16.15 8.45 -3.86
C ALA A 104 -15.61 8.52 -2.42
N TYR A 105 -14.64 7.67 -2.07
CA TYR A 105 -14.01 7.65 -0.74
C TYR A 105 -13.36 8.99 -0.41
N LEU A 106 -12.75 9.65 -1.40
CA LEU A 106 -12.09 10.94 -1.22
C LEU A 106 -13.03 12.15 -1.39
N THR A 107 -14.35 11.96 -1.56
CA THR A 107 -15.29 13.07 -1.80
C THR A 107 -15.22 14.12 -0.69
N ASP A 108 -15.23 13.69 0.56
CA ASP A 108 -15.19 14.56 1.75
C ASP A 108 -13.77 14.74 2.32
N PHE A 109 -12.74 14.33 1.59
CA PHE A 109 -11.35 14.47 2.03
C PHE A 109 -10.98 15.95 2.14
N LYS A 110 -10.60 16.38 3.35
CA LYS A 110 -10.14 17.74 3.62
C LYS A 110 -8.67 17.85 3.29
N GLU A 111 -8.37 18.48 2.17
CA GLU A 111 -7.00 18.66 1.73
C GLU A 111 -6.18 19.52 2.71
N PRO A 112 -5.01 19.06 3.18
CA PRO A 112 -4.12 19.86 4.02
C PRO A 112 -3.49 21.03 3.25
N PHE A 113 -3.40 20.92 1.93
CA PHE A 113 -2.91 21.96 1.02
C PHE A 113 -3.45 21.72 -0.40
N PRO A 114 -3.51 22.75 -1.27
CA PRO A 114 -4.04 22.60 -2.62
C PRO A 114 -3.36 21.48 -3.43
N GLY A 115 -4.17 20.58 -3.96
CA GLY A 115 -3.75 19.46 -4.80
C GLY A 115 -3.30 18.22 -4.02
N ALA A 116 -3.47 18.21 -2.71
CA ALA A 116 -3.17 17.05 -1.88
C ALA A 116 -4.08 15.85 -2.21
N LYS A 117 -5.37 16.10 -2.48
CA LYS A 117 -6.32 15.05 -2.83
C LYS A 117 -5.93 14.35 -4.13
N GLU A 118 -5.57 15.11 -5.15
CA GLU A 118 -5.21 14.58 -6.46
C GLU A 118 -3.95 13.71 -6.38
N ARG A 119 -2.96 14.13 -5.57
CA ARG A 119 -1.75 13.33 -5.29
C ARG A 119 -2.11 12.03 -4.58
N LEU A 120 -2.93 12.10 -3.54
CA LEU A 120 -3.36 10.93 -2.77
C LEU A 120 -4.17 9.97 -3.65
N GLU A 121 -5.10 10.49 -4.44
CA GLU A 121 -5.92 9.72 -5.37
C GLU A 121 -5.05 8.96 -6.38
N LEU A 122 -4.05 9.64 -6.96
CA LEU A 122 -3.10 9.00 -7.87
C LEU A 122 -2.32 7.87 -7.17
N VAL A 123 -1.87 8.08 -5.93
CA VAL A 123 -1.17 7.05 -5.14
C VAL A 123 -2.08 5.85 -4.89
N LEU A 124 -3.32 6.07 -4.46
CA LEU A 124 -4.29 5.00 -4.22
C LEU A 124 -4.56 4.20 -5.51
N LYS A 125 -4.79 4.89 -6.64
CA LYS A 125 -5.00 4.25 -7.95
C LYS A 125 -3.80 3.41 -8.38
N ILE A 126 -2.57 3.89 -8.15
CA ILE A 126 -1.35 3.12 -8.43
C ILE A 126 -1.26 1.86 -7.54
N ILE A 127 -1.54 2.00 -6.24
CA ILE A 127 -1.47 0.87 -5.29
C ILE A 127 -2.51 -0.19 -5.64
N ILE A 128 -3.73 0.23 -5.98
CA ILE A 128 -4.80 -0.65 -6.44
C ILE A 128 -4.37 -1.45 -7.68
N CYS A 129 -3.82 -0.79 -8.71
CA CYS A 129 -3.34 -1.49 -9.91
C CYS A 129 -2.23 -2.51 -9.59
N ALA A 130 -1.32 -2.16 -8.67
CA ALA A 130 -0.24 -3.03 -8.25
C ALA A 130 -0.75 -4.24 -7.43
N TRP A 131 -1.79 -4.05 -6.63
CA TRP A 131 -2.49 -5.13 -5.91
C TRP A 131 -3.15 -6.11 -6.89
N GLU A 132 -3.97 -5.60 -7.82
CA GLU A 132 -4.63 -6.43 -8.83
C GLU A 132 -3.62 -7.23 -9.67
N SER A 133 -2.50 -6.59 -10.05
CA SER A 133 -1.41 -7.28 -10.76
C SER A 133 -0.81 -8.42 -9.94
N ALA A 134 -0.65 -8.23 -8.62
CA ALA A 134 -0.12 -9.27 -7.72
C ALA A 134 -1.13 -10.41 -7.56
N TYR A 135 -2.42 -10.09 -7.48
CA TYR A 135 -3.50 -11.07 -7.44
C TYR A 135 -3.52 -11.95 -8.69
N PHE A 136 -3.52 -11.36 -9.88
CA PHE A 136 -3.50 -12.11 -11.14
C PHE A 136 -2.26 -12.99 -11.28
N LYS A 137 -1.09 -12.49 -10.86
CA LYS A 137 0.15 -13.28 -10.82
C LYS A 137 0.00 -14.51 -9.92
N LYS A 138 -0.46 -14.33 -8.67
CA LYS A 138 -0.69 -15.44 -7.73
C LYS A 138 -1.71 -16.46 -8.27
N TYR A 139 -2.77 -15.98 -8.93
CA TYR A 139 -3.76 -16.84 -9.54
C TYR A 139 -3.19 -17.66 -10.70
N ALA A 140 -2.36 -17.05 -11.55
CA ALA A 140 -1.66 -17.76 -12.62
C ALA A 140 -0.66 -18.81 -12.09
N ASP A 141 0.06 -18.49 -11.02
CA ASP A 141 0.97 -19.43 -10.34
C ASP A 141 0.17 -20.63 -9.78
N TYR A 142 -0.94 -20.38 -9.08
CA TYR A 142 -1.85 -21.43 -8.60
C TYR A 142 -2.41 -22.32 -9.73
N LEU A 143 -2.78 -21.73 -10.87
CA LEU A 143 -3.25 -22.52 -12.02
C LEU A 143 -2.12 -23.37 -12.63
N THR A 144 -0.88 -22.87 -12.58
CA THR A 144 0.29 -23.59 -13.08
C THR A 144 0.62 -24.80 -12.22
N GLU A 145 0.44 -24.72 -10.90
CA GLU A 145 0.59 -25.86 -9.98
C GLU A 145 -0.34 -27.04 -10.35
N LYS A 146 -1.50 -26.76 -10.95
CA LYS A 146 -2.45 -27.79 -11.41
C LYS A 146 -2.02 -28.52 -12.68
N ILE A 147 -1.04 -28.01 -13.42
CA ILE A 147 -0.54 -28.66 -14.65
C ILE A 147 0.31 -29.90 -14.32
N GLN A 148 0.85 -29.98 -13.10
CA GLN A 148 1.74 -31.06 -12.65
C GLN A 148 1.04 -32.17 -11.84
N MET A 149 -0.30 -32.23 -11.87
CA MET A 149 -1.10 -33.35 -11.33
C MET A 149 -1.68 -34.23 -12.44
#